data_AF-A0AAI8IX17-F1
#
_entry.id   AF-A0AAI8IX17-F1
#
_cell.length_a   1.000
_cell.length_b   1.000
_cell.length_c   1.000
_cell.angle_alpha   90.00
_cell.angle_beta   90.00
_cell.angle_gamma   90.00
#
_symmetry.space_group_name_H-M   'P 1'
#
loop_
_entity.id
_entity.type
_entity.pdbx_description
1 polymer ?
#
loop_
_entity_poly.entity_id
_entity_poly.type
_entity_poly.pdbx_seq_one_letter_code
_entity_poly.pdbx_strand_id
1 'polypeptide(L)' 'MKSIKTFVAVIAMAASFASFAAETVTATATTMDGAEAKIAAQAQAAGASSYKITEAFTGNRVHMTAELNK' A
#
# COMPACT_ATOMS: atom_id res chain seq x y z
N MET A 1 28.66 32.72 0.74
CA MET A 1 28.03 32.05 -0.42
C MET A 1 28.29 30.54 -0.54
N LYS A 2 29.01 29.88 0.38
CA LYS A 2 29.27 28.42 0.32
C LYS A 2 28.36 27.59 1.24
N SER A 3 27.88 28.18 2.33
CA SER A 3 27.02 27.54 3.35
C SER A 3 25.52 27.53 3.01
N ILE A 4 25.04 28.42 2.14
CA ILE A 4 23.61 28.50 1.75
C ILE A 4 23.24 27.38 0.76
N LYS A 5 24.18 26.95 -0.09
CA LYS A 5 23.95 25.87 -1.08
C LYS A 5 23.76 24.51 -0.41
N THR A 6 24.38 24.30 0.75
CA THR A 6 24.33 23.03 1.49
C THR A 6 22.99 22.80 2.16
N PHE A 7 22.27 23.86 2.55
CA PHE A 7 21.01 23.73 3.28
C PHE A 7 19.81 23.38 2.37
N VAL A 8 19.82 23.86 1.12
CA VAL A 8 18.77 23.56 0.13
C VAL A 8 18.83 22.09 -0.33
N ALA A 9 20.02 21.49 -0.38
CA ALA A 9 20.19 20.09 -0.75
C ALA A 9 19.61 19.11 0.31
N VAL A 10 19.58 19.51 1.59
CA VAL A 10 19.06 18.67 2.70
C VAL A 10 17.53 18.59 2.70
N ILE A 11 16.83 19.63 2.24
CA ILE A 11 15.36 19.67 2.22
C ILE A 11 14.80 18.75 1.12
N ALA A 12 15.50 18.64 -0.02
CA ALA A 12 15.09 17.72 -1.09
C ALA A 12 15.21 16.23 -0.70
N MET A 13 16.06 15.91 0.29
CA MET A 13 16.33 14.53 0.72
C MET A 13 15.58 14.12 2.01
N ALA A 14 14.83 15.03 2.62
CA ALA A 14 13.95 14.74 3.76
C ALA A 14 12.52 14.38 3.32
N ALA A 15 12.11 14.78 2.11
CA ALA A 15 10.79 14.46 1.56
C ALA A 15 10.63 12.99 1.14
N SER A 16 11.71 12.23 1.03
CA SER A 16 11.70 10.82 0.59
C SER A 16 11.29 9.82 1.66
N PHE A 17 10.99 10.24 2.90
CA PHE A 17 10.65 9.34 4.02
C PHE A 17 9.23 9.54 4.58
N ALA A 18 8.45 10.48 4.05
CA ALA A 18 7.17 10.87 4.66
C ALA A 18 5.93 10.12 4.12
N SER A 19 6.09 9.08 3.29
CA SER A 19 4.93 8.47 2.60
C SER A 19 4.84 6.94 2.69
N PHE A 20 5.42 6.32 3.71
CA PHE A 20 5.06 4.94 4.08
C PHE A 20 3.74 4.94 4.89
N ALA A 21 2.68 5.49 4.31
CA ALA A 21 1.33 5.19 4.77
C ALA A 21 0.98 3.85 4.13
N ALA A 22 0.90 2.81 4.94
CA ALA A 22 0.47 1.50 4.47
C ALA A 22 -0.98 1.62 3.97
N GLU A 23 -1.17 1.45 2.67
CA GLU A 23 -2.45 1.67 2.02
C GLU A 23 -3.27 0.39 2.18
N THR A 24 -4.36 0.41 2.94
CA THR A 24 -5.19 -0.78 3.11
C THR A 24 -6.24 -0.85 2.01
N VAL A 25 -6.36 -2.01 1.38
CA VAL A 25 -7.37 -2.31 0.38
C VAL A 25 -8.28 -3.42 0.88
N THR A 26 -9.57 -3.26 0.60
CA THR A 26 -10.59 -4.23 1.00
C THR A 26 -11.26 -4.76 -0.26
N ALA A 27 -11.32 -6.08 -0.37
CA ALA A 27 -12.02 -6.75 -1.45
C ALA A 27 -13.15 -7.61 -0.91
N THR A 28 -14.27 -7.59 -1.64
CA THR A 28 -15.40 -8.48 -1.40
C THR A 28 -15.65 -9.35 -2.62
N ALA A 29 -15.77 -10.66 -2.39
CA ALA A 29 -16.10 -11.64 -3.40
C ALA A 29 -16.97 -12.77 -2.82
N THR A 30 -17.47 -13.63 -3.69
CA THR A 30 -18.21 -14.85 -3.33
C THR A 30 -17.29 -16.04 -3.08
N THR A 31 -16.03 -15.96 -3.49
CA THR A 31 -15.00 -17.00 -3.31
C THR A 31 -13.71 -16.38 -2.78
N MET A 32 -12.88 -17.19 -2.12
CA MET A 32 -11.58 -16.73 -1.58
C MET A 32 -10.67 -16.23 -2.70
N ASP A 33 -10.53 -17.03 -3.76
CA ASP A 33 -9.70 -16.71 -4.92
C ASP A 33 -10.16 -15.42 -5.61
N GLY A 34 -11.47 -15.16 -5.66
CA GLY A 34 -12.01 -13.93 -6.25
C GLY A 34 -11.73 -12.70 -5.39
N ALA A 35 -11.63 -12.84 -4.08
CA ALA A 35 -11.24 -11.75 -3.18
C ALA A 35 -9.75 -11.48 -3.31
N GLU A 36 -8.93 -12.53 -3.34
CA GLU A 36 -7.48 -12.43 -3.44
C GLU A 36 -7.04 -11.84 -4.79
N ALA A 37 -7.66 -12.27 -5.90
CA ALA A 37 -7.40 -11.70 -7.23
C ALA A 37 -7.72 -10.20 -7.29
N LYS A 38 -8.79 -9.75 -6.60
CA LYS A 38 -9.14 -8.32 -6.51
C LYS A 38 -8.12 -7.54 -5.71
N ILE A 39 -7.66 -8.08 -4.57
CA ILE A 39 -6.60 -7.47 -3.76
C ILE A 39 -5.31 -7.37 -4.56
N ALA A 40 -4.91 -8.42 -5.25
CA ALA A 40 -3.71 -8.41 -6.10
C ALA A 40 -3.82 -7.36 -7.21
N ALA A 41 -4.97 -7.26 -7.89
CA ALA A 41 -5.20 -6.24 -8.90
C ALA A 41 -5.17 -4.81 -8.32
N GLN A 42 -5.76 -4.59 -7.13
CA GLN A 42 -5.71 -3.31 -6.43
C GLN A 42 -4.30 -2.96 -5.97
N ALA A 43 -3.55 -3.92 -5.44
CA ALA A 43 -2.15 -3.78 -5.06
C ALA A 43 -1.30 -3.32 -6.24
N GLN A 44 -1.48 -4.00 -7.39
CA GLN A 44 -0.73 -3.72 -8.60
C GLN A 44 -1.12 -2.37 -9.22
N ALA A 45 -2.40 -2.02 -9.19
CA ALA A 45 -2.89 -0.70 -9.61
C ALA A 45 -2.42 0.44 -8.71
N ALA A 46 -2.28 0.20 -7.40
CA ALA A 46 -1.74 1.14 -6.44
C ALA A 46 -0.21 1.29 -6.53
N GLY A 47 0.46 0.43 -7.29
CA GLY A 47 1.93 0.39 -7.38
C GLY A 47 2.59 -0.16 -6.11
N ALA A 48 1.91 -1.05 -5.39
CA ALA A 48 2.46 -1.70 -4.21
C ALA A 48 3.51 -2.74 -4.60
N SER A 49 4.66 -2.69 -3.94
CA SER A 49 5.75 -3.66 -4.08
C SER A 49 5.39 -5.01 -3.45
N SER A 50 4.57 -4.99 -2.40
CA SER A 50 4.02 -6.18 -1.77
C SER A 50 2.67 -5.89 -1.11
N TYR A 51 1.88 -6.92 -0.87
CA TYR A 51 0.64 -6.82 -0.10
C TYR A 51 0.61 -7.91 0.96
N LYS A 52 0.03 -7.61 2.11
CA LYS A 52 -0.16 -8.56 3.20
C LYS A 52 -1.61 -8.57 3.60
N ILE A 53 -2.24 -9.73 3.52
CA ILE A 53 -3.60 -9.91 4.02
C ILE A 53 -3.54 -9.81 5.55
N THR A 54 -4.24 -8.82 6.10
CA THR A 54 -4.34 -8.58 7.55
C THR A 54 -5.62 -9.15 8.12
N GLU A 55 -6.67 -9.23 7.30
CA GLU A 55 -7.94 -9.83 7.68
C GLU A 55 -8.53 -10.64 6.53
N ALA A 56 -9.05 -11.82 6.83
CA ALA A 56 -9.82 -12.64 5.90
C ALA A 56 -11.07 -13.14 6.62
N PHE A 57 -12.21 -12.56 6.28
CA PHE A 57 -13.51 -12.93 6.79
C PHE A 57 -14.29 -13.73 5.75
N THR A 58 -14.63 -14.96 6.10
CA THR A 58 -15.39 -15.88 5.24
C THR A 58 -16.69 -16.25 5.91
N GLY A 59 -17.74 -15.48 5.63
CA GLY A 59 -19.12 -15.77 6.04
C GLY A 59 -19.98 -16.13 4.83
N ASN A 60 -21.13 -15.48 4.68
CA ASN A 60 -21.98 -15.60 3.49
C ASN A 60 -21.33 -15.00 2.21
N ARG A 61 -20.30 -14.16 2.41
CA ARG A 61 -19.41 -13.59 1.39
C ARG A 61 -17.99 -13.54 1.95
N VAL A 62 -17.00 -13.55 1.07
CA VAL A 62 -15.60 -13.35 1.41
C VAL A 62 -15.32 -11.86 1.44
N HIS A 63 -14.95 -11.34 2.59
CA HIS A 63 -14.39 -10.01 2.78
C HIS A 63 -12.94 -10.17 3.19
N MET A 64 -12.03 -9.59 2.46
CA MET A 64 -10.60 -9.68 2.73
C MET A 64 -10.01 -8.28 2.74
N THR A 65 -9.19 -7.99 3.74
CA THR A 65 -8.45 -6.74 3.89
C THR A 65 -6.97 -7.06 3.74
N ALA A 66 -6.30 -6.32 2.88
CA ALA A 66 -4.85 -6.39 2.77
C ALA A 66 -4.24 -5.01 2.91
N GLU A 67 -3.07 -4.99 3.51
CA GLU A 67 -2.21 -3.84 3.65
C GLU A 67 -1.19 -3.86 2.52
N LEU A 68 -1.19 -2.80 1.72
CA LEU A 68 -0.28 -2.59 0.62
C LEU A 68 0.97 -1.87 1.11
N ASN A 69 2.11 -2.48 0.86
CA ASN A 69 3.42 -1.91 1.12
C ASN A 69 4.04 -1.46 -0.20
N LYS A 70 4.30 -0.16 -0.32
CA LYS A 70 4.98 0.46 -1.45
C LYS A 70 6.48 0.48 -1.23
#